data_AF-A0A3S4ZZV2-F1
#
_entry.id   AF-A0A3S4ZZV2-F1
#
_cell.length_a   1.000
_cell.length_b   1.000
_cell.length_c   1.000
_cell.angle_alpha   90.00
_cell.angle_beta   90.00
_cell.angle_gamma   90.00
#
_symmetry.space_group_name_H-M   'P 1'
#
loop_
_entity.id
_entity.type
_entity.pdbx_description
1 polymer ?
#
loop_
_entity_poly.entity_id
_entity_poly.type
_entity_poly.pdbx_seq_one_letter_code
_entity_poly.pdbx_strand_id
1 'polypeptide(L)'
;MTRYYSTQRPVLPGGFPEKDKVERIQNFDNKEFCEEIGDEAWGLIEYSEPLTQEQADAYELILAGMKTFWCVTTSVYDNGKVRAAITNCIQAVKKPESESKELRNKDVYHDWFGSKDEADQFVEDAKNA
;
A
#
# COMPACT_ATOMS: atom_id res chain seq x y z
N MET A 1 17.35 -10.45 -0.54
CA MET A 1 17.05 -9.87 -1.86
C MET A 1 15.73 -9.14 -1.77
N THR A 2 15.77 -7.83 -1.87
CA THR A 2 14.60 -6.96 -1.84
C THR A 2 14.52 -6.29 -3.19
N ARG A 3 13.42 -6.48 -3.90
CA ARG A 3 13.23 -5.87 -5.22
C ARG A 3 12.44 -4.58 -5.05
N TYR A 4 12.80 -3.56 -5.82
CA TYR A 4 12.13 -2.28 -5.85
C TYR A 4 11.80 -1.95 -7.30
N TYR A 5 10.66 -1.32 -7.52
CA TYR A 5 10.10 -1.02 -8.82
C TYR A 5 9.92 0.49 -8.98
N SER A 6 10.21 1.03 -10.15
CA SER A 6 9.98 2.45 -10.45
C SER A 6 8.78 2.60 -11.40
N THR A 7 7.69 3.22 -10.92
CA THR A 7 6.42 3.35 -11.67
C THR A 7 6.25 4.72 -12.36
N GLN A 8 6.85 5.76 -11.79
CA GLN A 8 6.76 7.14 -12.26
C GLN A 8 7.66 7.42 -13.47
N ARG A 9 8.91 6.93 -13.45
CA ARG A 9 9.96 7.24 -14.43
C ARG A 9 10.90 6.06 -14.67
N PRO A 10 11.59 6.02 -15.83
CA PRO A 10 12.62 5.01 -16.07
C PRO A 10 13.75 5.06 -15.06
N VAL A 11 14.34 3.89 -14.80
CA VAL A 11 15.44 3.74 -13.84
C VAL A 11 16.71 4.29 -14.48
N LEU A 12 16.96 5.58 -14.24
CA LEU A 12 18.18 6.25 -14.70
C LEU A 12 19.37 5.84 -13.83
N PRO A 13 20.59 5.78 -14.38
CA PRO A 13 21.81 5.58 -13.60
C PRO A 13 22.02 6.77 -12.64
N GLY A 14 21.58 6.62 -11.39
CA GLY A 14 21.53 7.70 -10.39
C GLY A 14 20.14 8.05 -9.86
N GLY A 15 19.07 7.48 -10.43
CA GLY A 15 17.69 7.60 -9.95
C GLY A 15 17.34 6.61 -8.84
N PHE A 16 18.33 6.07 -8.13
CA PHE A 16 18.12 5.09 -7.08
C PHE A 16 19.19 5.23 -5.98
N PRO A 17 18.81 5.03 -4.70
CA PRO A 17 19.70 5.11 -3.57
C PRO A 17 20.60 3.86 -3.46
N GLU A 18 21.68 3.98 -2.70
CA GLU A 18 22.59 2.86 -2.32
C GLU A 18 23.07 1.97 -3.48
N LYS A 19 23.72 2.58 -4.47
CA LYS A 19 24.29 1.85 -5.63
C LYS A 19 25.24 0.71 -5.26
N ASP A 20 25.87 0.78 -4.09
CA ASP A 20 26.81 -0.23 -3.58
C ASP A 20 26.10 -1.54 -3.18
N LYS A 21 24.82 -1.45 -2.78
CA LYS A 21 24.00 -2.59 -2.35
C LYS A 21 23.12 -3.16 -3.47
N VAL A 22 23.19 -2.55 -4.65
CA VAL A 22 22.43 -2.98 -5.82
C VAL A 22 23.11 -4.20 -6.42
N GLU A 23 22.41 -5.32 -6.39
CA GLU A 23 22.85 -6.57 -7.03
C GLU A 23 22.59 -6.49 -8.54
N ARG A 24 21.40 -6.03 -8.92
CA ARG A 24 20.95 -6.05 -10.31
C ARG A 24 19.97 -4.92 -10.59
N ILE A 25 20.09 -4.33 -11.77
CA ILE A 25 19.14 -3.34 -12.29
C ILE A 25 18.62 -3.88 -13.62
N GLN A 26 17.31 -3.86 -13.78
CA GLN A 26 16.67 -4.18 -15.05
C GLN A 26 15.74 -3.03 -15.39
N ASN A 27 16.15 -2.23 -16.37
CA ASN A 27 15.31 -1.19 -16.94
C ASN A 27 14.56 -1.78 -18.13
N PHE A 28 13.25 -1.55 -18.19
CA PHE A 28 12.41 -1.95 -19.30
C PHE A 28 12.33 -0.79 -20.31
N ASP A 29 12.35 -1.11 -21.60
CA ASP A 29 12.13 -0.12 -22.67
C ASP A 29 10.69 0.44 -22.67
N ASN A 30 9.74 -0.33 -22.12
CA ASN A 30 8.34 0.04 -21.95
C ASN A 30 7.88 -0.32 -20.53
N LYS A 31 6.83 0.34 -20.04
CA LYS A 31 6.16 -0.02 -18.79
C LYS A 31 5.71 -1.49 -18.82
N GLU A 32 6.24 -2.30 -17.92
CA GLU A 32 5.87 -3.70 -17.76
C GLU A 32 5.01 -3.86 -16.50
N PHE A 33 3.87 -4.54 -16.65
CA PHE A 33 2.96 -4.80 -15.53
C PHE A 33 3.60 -5.80 -14.57
N CYS A 34 3.87 -5.37 -13.34
CA CYS A 34 4.51 -6.17 -12.32
C CYS A 34 3.47 -6.60 -11.28
N GLU A 35 3.08 -7.88 -11.31
CA GLU A 35 2.11 -8.45 -10.36
C GLU A 35 2.53 -8.29 -8.89
N GLU A 36 3.84 -8.22 -8.62
CA GLU A 36 4.39 -8.03 -7.26
C GLU A 36 4.03 -6.67 -6.64
N ILE A 37 3.78 -5.64 -7.45
CA ILE A 37 3.34 -4.31 -7.00
C ILE A 37 1.92 -3.96 -7.46
N GLY A 38 1.33 -4.81 -8.30
CA GLY A 38 0.00 -4.59 -8.89
C GLY A 38 -0.08 -3.38 -9.83
N ASP A 39 1.06 -2.93 -10.37
CA ASP A 39 1.16 -1.71 -11.16
C ASP A 39 2.24 -1.83 -12.25
N GLU A 40 2.28 -0.85 -13.16
CA GLU A 40 3.21 -0.82 -14.29
C GLU A 40 4.51 -0.11 -13.92
N ALA A 41 5.63 -0.83 -14.01
CA ALA A 41 6.95 -0.31 -13.70
C ALA A 41 7.79 -0.12 -14.97
N TRP A 42 8.58 0.95 -14.99
CA TRP A 42 9.60 1.16 -16.01
C TRP A 42 10.87 0.36 -15.76
N GLY A 43 11.09 -0.13 -14.55
CA GLY A 43 12.25 -0.93 -14.21
C GLY A 43 12.18 -1.46 -12.80
N LEU A 44 12.99 -2.49 -12.55
CA LEU A 44 13.18 -3.07 -11.23
C LEU A 44 14.65 -3.03 -10.83
N ILE A 45 14.86 -2.96 -9.53
CA ILE A 45 16.16 -2.85 -8.89
C ILE A 45 16.19 -3.88 -7.77
N GLU A 46 17.09 -4.84 -7.89
CA GLU A 46 17.33 -5.85 -6.89
C GLU A 46 18.44 -5.39 -5.95
N TYR A 47 18.11 -5.27 -4.67
CA TYR A 47 19.04 -4.95 -3.62
C TYR A 47 19.35 -6.18 -2.77
N SER A 48 20.61 -6.27 -2.34
CA SER A 48 21.04 -7.28 -1.37
C SER A 48 20.33 -7.09 -0.02
N GLU A 49 20.23 -5.84 0.43
CA GLU A 49 19.58 -5.41 1.68
C GLU A 49 18.36 -4.51 1.40
N PRO A 50 17.32 -4.51 2.25
CA PRO A 50 16.22 -3.56 2.12
C PRO A 50 16.72 -2.11 2.35
N LEU A 51 16.31 -1.22 1.46
CA LEU A 51 16.43 0.23 1.64
C LEU A 51 15.54 0.71 2.79
N THR A 52 15.93 1.83 3.38
CA THR A 52 15.13 2.54 4.37
C THR A 52 13.86 3.11 3.71
N GLN A 53 12.73 3.15 4.45
CA GLN A 53 11.45 3.67 3.93
C GLN A 53 11.59 5.09 3.36
N GLU A 54 12.38 5.94 4.01
CA GLU A 54 12.69 7.31 3.56
C GLU A 54 13.41 7.34 2.22
N GLN A 55 14.33 6.40 1.98
CA GLN A 55 15.05 6.30 0.72
C GLN A 55 14.15 5.78 -0.40
N ALA A 56 13.31 4.79 -0.10
CA ALA A 56 12.32 4.30 -1.05
C ALA A 56 11.35 5.42 -1.46
N ASP A 57 10.83 6.18 -0.48
CA ASP A 57 9.91 7.30 -0.71
C ASP A 57 10.56 8.46 -1.48
N ALA A 58 11.77 8.87 -1.08
CA ALA A 58 12.50 9.97 -1.73
C ALA A 58 12.82 9.70 -3.22
N TYR A 59 12.92 8.42 -3.60
CA TYR A 59 13.15 8.00 -4.98
C TYR A 59 11.90 7.41 -5.64
N GLU A 60 10.75 7.47 -4.96
CA GLU A 60 9.46 6.96 -5.42
C GLU A 60 9.54 5.48 -5.88
N LEU A 61 10.31 4.69 -5.14
CA LEU A 61 10.55 3.27 -5.39
C LEU A 61 9.54 2.43 -4.61
N ILE A 62 8.80 1.60 -5.33
CA ILE A 62 7.80 0.69 -4.77
C ILE A 62 8.48 -0.63 -4.44
N LEU A 63 8.48 -1.04 -3.17
CA LEU A 63 9.04 -2.33 -2.77
C LEU A 63 8.18 -3.48 -3.35
N ALA A 64 8.82 -4.55 -3.80
CA ALA A 64 8.13 -5.74 -4.29
C ALA A 64 7.33 -6.39 -3.16
N GLY A 65 6.02 -6.51 -3.34
CA GLY A 65 5.09 -6.92 -2.29
C GLY A 65 4.47 -5.76 -1.50
N MET A 66 4.70 -4.51 -1.92
CA MET A 66 3.96 -3.35 -1.43
C MET A 66 2.53 -3.42 -1.96
N LYS A 67 1.57 -3.63 -1.06
CA LYS A 67 0.15 -3.77 -1.39
C LYS A 67 -0.60 -2.50 -1.01
N THR A 68 -1.58 -2.15 -1.81
CA THR A 68 -2.52 -1.07 -1.47
C THR A 68 -3.53 -1.60 -0.47
N PHE A 69 -3.49 -1.08 0.74
CA PHE A 69 -4.47 -1.34 1.79
C PHE A 69 -5.55 -0.27 1.81
N TRP A 70 -6.79 -0.70 1.91
CA TRP A 70 -7.98 0.15 1.97
C TRP A 70 -8.48 0.20 3.41
N CYS A 71 -8.56 1.40 3.99
CA CYS A 71 -9.11 1.61 5.32
C CYS A 71 -10.63 1.79 5.22
N VAL A 72 -11.36 0.89 5.87
CA VAL A 72 -12.78 1.06 6.15
C VAL A 72 -12.93 1.61 7.55
N THR A 73 -13.63 2.74 7.64
CA THR A 73 -14.03 3.30 8.93
C THR A 73 -15.47 2.93 9.21
N THR A 74 -15.68 2.10 10.23
CA THR A 74 -17.00 1.70 10.71
C THR A 74 -17.33 2.46 11.97
N SER A 75 -18.38 3.28 11.93
CA SER A 75 -18.90 4.01 13.07
C SER A 75 -20.23 3.41 13.51
N VAL A 76 -20.27 2.85 14.71
CA VAL A 76 -21.48 2.33 15.36
C VAL A 76 -21.95 3.37 16.37
N TYR A 77 -23.18 3.86 16.21
CA TYR A 77 -23.77 4.84 17.11
C TYR A 77 -24.66 4.14 18.15
N ASP A 78 -24.75 4.70 19.35
CA ASP A 78 -25.55 4.16 20.47
C ASP A 78 -27.05 4.01 20.14
N ASN A 79 -27.54 4.77 19.15
CA ASN A 79 -28.91 4.67 18.64
C ASN A 79 -29.13 3.49 17.67
N GLY A 80 -28.19 2.55 17.55
CA GLY A 80 -28.24 1.39 16.67
C GLY A 80 -27.93 1.71 15.20
N LYS A 81 -27.55 2.95 14.87
CA LYS A 81 -27.15 3.30 13.50
C LYS A 81 -25.72 2.86 13.25
N VAL A 82 -25.49 2.10 12.19
CA VAL A 82 -24.13 1.76 11.71
C VAL A 82 -23.82 2.55 10.44
N ARG A 83 -22.58 3.02 10.32
CA ARG A 83 -22.05 3.64 9.10
C ARG A 83 -20.65 3.11 8.83
N ALA A 84 -20.48 2.38 7.74
CA ALA A 84 -19.18 2.04 7.19
C ALA A 84 -18.92 2.80 5.89
N ALA A 85 -17.67 3.23 5.70
CA ALA A 85 -17.20 3.80 4.43
C ALA A 85 -15.69 3.61 4.29
N ILE A 86 -15.21 3.47 3.07
CA ILE A 86 -13.78 3.54 2.76
C ILE A 86 -13.33 4.99 2.90
N THR A 87 -12.43 5.27 3.83
CA THR A 87 -11.99 6.64 4.16
C THR A 87 -10.55 6.93 3.76
N ASN A 88 -9.72 5.89 3.63
CA ASN A 88 -8.30 6.03 3.37
C ASN A 88 -7.75 4.89 2.51
N CYS A 89 -6.64 5.13 1.81
CA CYS A 89 -5.90 4.13 1.05
C CYS A 89 -4.41 4.38 1.22
N ILE A 90 -3.67 3.37 1.68
CA ILE A 90 -2.21 3.47 1.88
C ILE A 90 -1.51 2.33 1.16
N GLN A 91 -0.32 2.58 0.63
CA GLN A 91 0.53 1.55 0.06
C GLN A 91 1.55 1.12 1.13
N ALA A 92 1.49 -0.14 1.57
CA ALA A 92 2.38 -0.64 2.59
C ALA A 92 2.81 -2.08 2.29
N VAL A 93 3.98 -2.47 2.80
CA VAL A 93 4.49 -3.85 2.67
C VAL A 93 3.81 -4.76 3.70
N LYS A 94 3.58 -4.22 4.89
CA LYS A 94 2.90 -4.91 5.99
C LYS A 94 1.53 -4.28 6.19
N LYS A 95 0.51 -5.12 6.43
CA LYS A 95 -0.83 -4.67 6.79
C LYS A 95 -0.71 -3.69 7.98
N PRO A 96 -1.20 -2.44 7.83
CA PRO A 96 -1.22 -1.48 8.93
C PRO A 96 -2.06 -2.00 10.10
N GLU A 97 -1.74 -1.54 11.31
CA GLU A 97 -2.45 -1.93 12.52
C GLU A 97 -3.89 -1.39 12.46
N SER A 98 -4.86 -2.29 12.68
CA SER A 98 -6.26 -1.91 12.82
C SER A 98 -6.45 -1.20 14.15
N GLU A 99 -7.07 -0.03 14.12
CA GLU A 99 -7.27 0.78 15.31
C GLU A 99 -8.78 0.91 15.59
N SER A 100 -9.18 0.62 16.82
CA SER A 100 -10.52 0.95 17.32
C SER A 100 -10.46 2.12 18.29
N LYS A 101 -11.44 3.01 18.19
CA LYS A 101 -11.63 4.17 19.05
C LYS A 101 -13.05 4.16 19.58
N GLU A 102 -13.19 3.91 20.87
CA GLU A 102 -14.42 4.22 21.61
C GLU A 102 -14.52 5.73 21.79
N LEU A 103 -15.63 6.33 21.35
CA LEU A 103 -15.97 7.71 21.65
C LEU A 103 -17.23 7.75 22.53
N ARG A 104 -17.44 8.90 23.15
CA ARG A 104 -18.53 9.14 24.12
C ARG A 104 -19.94 8.78 23.62
N ASN A 105 -20.15 8.72 22.30
CA ASN A 105 -21.46 8.49 21.68
C ASN A 105 -21.42 7.55 20.46
N LYS A 106 -20.26 6.96 20.15
CA LYS A 106 -20.08 6.05 19.02
C LYS A 106 -18.76 5.28 19.15
N ASP A 107 -18.73 4.08 18.60
CA ASP A 107 -17.51 3.30 18.44
C ASP A 107 -17.04 3.41 16.99
N VAL A 108 -15.75 3.69 16.80
CA VAL A 108 -15.14 3.86 15.47
C VAL A 108 -14.05 2.82 15.28
N TYR A 109 -14.23 1.94 14.30
CA TYR A 109 -13.28 0.91 13.91
C TYR A 109 -12.60 1.29 12.61
N HIS A 110 -11.28 1.11 12.53
CA HIS A 110 -10.47 1.27 11.33
C HIS A 110 -9.92 -0.08 10.92
N ASP A 111 -10.61 -0.72 9.99
CA ASP A 111 -10.25 -2.03 9.44
C ASP A 111 -9.52 -1.84 8.11
N TRP A 112 -8.38 -2.50 7.96
CA TRP A 112 -7.56 -2.42 6.76
C TRP A 112 -7.68 -3.69 5.92
N PHE A 113 -8.04 -3.53 4.65
CA PHE A 113 -8.26 -4.62 3.71
C PHE A 113 -7.23 -4.59 2.59
N GLY A 114 -6.80 -5.76 2.12
CA GLY A 114 -5.78 -5.87 1.06
C GLY A 114 -6.32 -5.66 -0.35
N SER A 115 -7.65 -5.56 -0.48
CA SER A 115 -8.36 -5.44 -1.76
C SER A 115 -9.51 -4.46 -1.63
N LYS A 116 -9.75 -3.68 -2.68
CA LYS A 116 -10.87 -2.73 -2.74
C LYS A 116 -12.22 -3.45 -2.67
N ASP A 117 -12.33 -4.59 -3.36
CA ASP A 117 -13.54 -5.42 -3.40
C ASP A 117 -13.93 -5.93 -1.99
N GLU A 118 -12.94 -6.47 -1.27
CA GLU A 118 -13.12 -6.92 0.13
C GLU A 118 -13.55 -5.76 1.05
N ALA A 119 -12.98 -4.57 0.86
CA ALA A 119 -13.35 -3.38 1.61
C ALA A 119 -14.79 -2.91 1.30
N ASP A 120 -15.20 -2.96 0.03
CA ASP A 120 -16.54 -2.56 -0.40
C ASP A 120 -17.60 -3.54 0.11
N GLN A 121 -17.31 -4.84 0.03
CA GLN A 121 -18.16 -5.89 0.56
C GLN A 121 -18.39 -5.73 2.07
N PHE A 122 -17.33 -5.40 2.83
CA PHE A 122 -17.44 -5.12 4.26
C PHE A 122 -18.30 -3.88 4.53
N VAL A 123 -18.15 -2.83 3.73
CA VAL A 123 -18.98 -1.62 3.83
C VAL A 123 -20.45 -1.91 3.55
N GLU A 124 -20.74 -2.76 2.57
CA GLU A 124 -22.10 -3.17 2.22
C GLU A 124 -22.72 -4.04 3.30
N ASP A 125 -21.99 -5.03 3.83
CA ASP A 125 -22.44 -5.87 4.94
C ASP A 125 -22.79 -5.02 6.17
N ALA A 126 -21.90 -4.11 6.57
CA ALA A 126 -22.12 -3.21 7.70
C ALA A 126 -23.28 -2.21 7.51
N LYS A 127 -23.72 -1.96 6.27
CA LYS A 127 -24.92 -1.14 5.98
C LYS A 127 -26.22 -1.94 6.05
N ASN A 128 -26.15 -3.26 5.82
CA ASN A 128 -27.30 -4.16 5.82
C ASN A 128 -27.51 -4.88 7.16
N ALA A 129 -26.60 -4.71 8.12
CA ALA A 129 -26.64 -5.26 9.46
C ALA A 129 -27.61 -4.56 10.42
#